data_AF-A0A510VR42-F1
#
_entry.id   AF-A0A510VR42-F1
#
_cell.length_a   1.000
_cell.length_b   1.000
_cell.length_c   1.000
_cell.angle_alpha   90.00
_cell.angle_beta   90.00
_cell.angle_gamma   90.00
#
_symmetry.space_group_name_H-M   'P 1'
#
loop_
_entity.id
_entity.type
_entity.pdbx_description
1 polymer ?
#
loop_
_entity_poly.entity_id
_entity_poly.type
_entity_poly.pdbx_seq_one_letter_code
_entity_poly.pdbx_strand_id
1 'polypeptide(L)'
;MIRYSPEFKQSLVEMHNQGRSYTELAAEYGPSADSIRNWVKLYTVHEVDGEKWTQADVNALQNSGINHSYSRKGHPYDHARIESFHSLIKREMIYHEEYRTIDDVRVSVEWYVNWYNNSRINSRTDWLQTT
;
A
#
# COMPACT_ATOMS: atom_id res chain seq x y z
N MET A 1 8.62 -33.55 -4.60
CA MET A 1 7.50 -32.58 -4.52
C MET A 1 7.46 -31.82 -5.84
N ILE A 2 6.38 -31.92 -6.61
CA ILE A 2 6.25 -31.23 -7.90
C ILE A 2 6.19 -29.73 -7.61
N ARG A 3 7.13 -28.94 -8.16
CA ARG A 3 7.07 -27.48 -8.10
C ARG A 3 6.45 -26.97 -9.39
N TYR A 4 5.31 -26.30 -9.27
CA TYR A 4 4.68 -25.57 -10.35
C TYR A 4 5.23 -24.15 -10.43
N SER A 5 5.46 -23.65 -11.64
CA SER A 5 5.92 -22.27 -11.86
C SER A 5 4.84 -21.25 -11.47
N PRO A 6 5.20 -20.01 -11.10
CA PRO A 6 4.22 -18.96 -10.79
C PRO A 6 3.25 -18.69 -11.95
N GLU A 7 3.75 -18.70 -13.18
CA GLU A 7 2.97 -18.40 -14.40
C GLU A 7 1.90 -19.48 -14.61
N PHE A 8 2.25 -20.74 -14.39
CA PHE A 8 1.32 -21.84 -14.47
C PHE A 8 0.24 -21.79 -13.38
N LYS A 9 0.58 -21.32 -12.17
CA LYS A 9 -0.43 -21.14 -11.12
C LYS A 9 -1.38 -20.01 -11.47
N GLN A 10 -0.87 -18.89 -11.99
CA GLN A 10 -1.67 -17.74 -12.39
C GLN A 10 -2.62 -18.08 -13.53
N SER A 11 -2.18 -18.84 -14.54
CA SER A 11 -3.04 -19.24 -15.66
C SER A 11 -4.23 -20.09 -15.19
N LEU A 12 -4.03 -21.02 -14.24
CA LEU A 12 -5.12 -21.82 -13.67
C LEU A 12 -6.10 -20.98 -12.84
N VAL A 13 -5.60 -19.97 -12.13
CA VAL A 13 -6.45 -19.02 -11.39
C VAL A 13 -7.29 -18.19 -12.37
N GLU A 14 -6.72 -17.75 -13.48
CA GLU A 14 -7.43 -16.99 -14.49
C GLU A 14 -8.49 -17.83 -15.22
N MET A 15 -8.19 -19.07 -15.58
CA MET A 15 -9.18 -20.01 -16.13
C MET A 15 -10.33 -20.27 -15.15
N HIS A 16 -10.04 -20.34 -13.84
CA HIS A 16 -11.09 -20.44 -12.84
C HIS A 16 -11.96 -19.18 -12.77
N ASN A 17 -11.35 -17.98 -12.82
CA ASN A 17 -12.08 -16.71 -12.85
C ASN A 17 -12.96 -16.57 -14.09
N GLN A 18 -12.62 -17.24 -15.20
CA GLN A 18 -13.44 -17.34 -16.42
C GLN A 18 -14.63 -18.32 -16.28
N GLY A 19 -14.80 -18.96 -15.13
CA GLY A 19 -15.96 -19.81 -14.81
C GLY A 19 -15.69 -21.33 -14.82
N ARG A 20 -14.44 -21.76 -15.02
CA ARG A 20 -14.09 -23.19 -15.01
C ARG A 20 -14.05 -23.75 -13.59
N SER A 21 -14.51 -24.98 -13.39
CA SER A 21 -14.51 -25.61 -12.06
C SER A 21 -13.12 -26.14 -11.67
N TYR A 22 -12.86 -26.22 -10.36
CA TYR A 22 -11.61 -26.80 -9.84
C TYR A 22 -11.40 -28.25 -10.26
N THR A 23 -12.49 -29.02 -10.39
CA THR A 23 -12.46 -30.44 -10.76
C THR A 23 -12.07 -30.64 -12.21
N GLU A 24 -12.53 -29.78 -13.11
CA GLU A 24 -12.15 -29.83 -14.53
C GLU A 24 -10.66 -29.46 -14.72
N LEU A 25 -10.22 -28.38 -14.05
CA LEU A 25 -8.83 -27.95 -14.11
C LEU A 25 -7.87 -28.99 -13.51
N ALA A 26 -8.28 -29.65 -12.43
CA ALA A 26 -7.50 -30.73 -11.82
C ALA A 26 -7.35 -31.94 -12.75
N ALA A 27 -8.43 -32.32 -13.44
CA ALA A 27 -8.44 -33.45 -14.37
C ALA A 27 -7.59 -33.19 -15.63
N GLU A 28 -7.59 -31.97 -16.15
CA GLU A 28 -6.89 -31.62 -17.40
C GLU A 28 -5.39 -31.36 -17.19
N TYR A 29 -5.02 -30.62 -16.14
CA TYR A 29 -3.65 -30.15 -15.96
C TYR A 29 -2.84 -30.98 -14.96
N GLY A 30 -3.51 -31.77 -14.11
CA GLY A 30 -2.89 -32.68 -13.15
C GLY A 30 -2.78 -32.21 -11.68
N PRO A 31 -2.78 -30.90 -11.31
CA PRO A 31 -2.81 -30.48 -9.92
C PRO A 31 -4.07 -30.97 -9.19
N SER A 32 -3.98 -31.17 -7.88
CA SER A 32 -5.19 -31.43 -7.08
C SER A 32 -6.10 -30.20 -7.01
N ALA A 33 -7.41 -30.43 -6.92
CA ALA A 33 -8.39 -29.35 -6.76
C ALA A 33 -8.07 -28.45 -5.54
N ASP A 34 -7.53 -29.01 -4.46
CA ASP A 34 -7.08 -28.26 -3.28
C ASP A 34 -5.88 -27.36 -3.57
N SER A 35 -4.94 -27.82 -4.41
CA SER A 35 -3.81 -26.99 -4.84
C SER A 35 -4.30 -25.79 -5.63
N ILE A 36 -5.25 -26.01 -6.54
CA ILE A 36 -5.85 -24.95 -7.36
C ILE A 36 -6.64 -23.97 -6.47
N ARG A 37 -7.43 -24.47 -5.52
CA ARG A 37 -8.16 -23.62 -4.55
C ARG A 37 -7.20 -22.75 -3.73
N ASN A 38 -6.09 -23.31 -3.27
CA ASN A 38 -5.06 -22.57 -2.54
C ASN A 38 -4.39 -21.51 -3.42
N TRP A 39 -4.12 -21.81 -4.70
CA TRP A 39 -3.57 -20.82 -5.63
C TRP A 39 -4.56 -19.70 -5.92
N VAL A 40 -5.84 -20.01 -6.10
CA VAL A 40 -6.89 -19.00 -6.25
C VAL A 40 -6.88 -18.08 -5.03
N LYS A 41 -6.84 -18.62 -3.82
CA LYS A 41 -6.77 -17.79 -2.60
C LYS A 41 -5.51 -16.91 -2.55
N LEU A 42 -4.36 -17.42 -3.01
CA LEU A 42 -3.09 -16.68 -2.98
C LEU A 42 -3.02 -15.56 -4.02
N TYR A 43 -3.55 -15.80 -5.22
CA TYR A 43 -3.51 -14.88 -6.35
C TYR A 43 -4.82 -14.12 -6.58
N THR A 44 -5.79 -14.24 -5.66
CA THR A 44 -6.98 -13.38 -5.67
C THR A 44 -6.52 -11.94 -5.50
N VAL A 45 -6.94 -11.10 -6.44
CA VAL A 45 -6.65 -9.67 -6.40
C VAL A 45 -7.64 -8.99 -5.46
N HIS A 46 -7.12 -8.29 -4.46
CA HIS A 46 -7.86 -7.39 -3.60
C HIS A 46 -7.57 -5.95 -4.01
N GLU A 47 -8.62 -5.14 -4.16
CA GLU A 47 -8.49 -3.71 -4.43
C GLU A 47 -8.73 -2.92 -3.14
N VAL A 48 -7.74 -2.12 -2.73
CA VAL A 48 -7.79 -1.25 -1.56
C VAL A 48 -7.31 0.13 -1.99
N ASP A 49 -8.14 1.15 -1.80
CA ASP A 49 -7.84 2.55 -2.15
C ASP A 49 -7.36 2.77 -3.61
N GLY A 50 -7.83 1.93 -4.54
CA GLY A 50 -7.47 1.95 -5.96
C GLY A 50 -6.20 1.18 -6.32
N GLU A 51 -5.49 0.64 -5.33
CA GLU A 51 -4.35 -0.23 -5.54
C GLU A 51 -4.75 -1.71 -5.48
N LYS A 52 -4.15 -2.51 -6.37
CA LYS A 52 -4.41 -3.95 -6.50
C LYS A 52 -3.29 -4.75 -5.87
N TRP A 53 -3.64 -5.60 -4.91
CA TRP A 53 -2.70 -6.42 -4.15
C TRP A 53 -3.17 -7.86 -4.10
N THR A 54 -2.25 -8.83 -4.21
CA THR A 54 -2.53 -10.24 -3.94
C THR A 54 -1.94 -10.67 -2.60
N GLN A 55 -2.45 -11.76 -2.01
CA GLN A 55 -1.85 -12.33 -0.80
C GLN A 55 -0.40 -12.79 -1.05
N ALA A 56 -0.07 -13.19 -2.27
CA ALA A 56 1.31 -13.49 -2.67
C ALA A 56 2.23 -12.25 -2.57
N ASP A 57 1.76 -11.07 -2.97
CA ASP A 57 2.51 -9.81 -2.86
C ASP A 57 2.74 -9.43 -1.39
N VAL A 58 1.70 -9.54 -0.57
CA VAL A 58 1.79 -9.29 0.88
C VAL A 58 2.82 -10.23 1.54
N ASN A 59 2.80 -11.51 1.17
CA ASN A 59 3.77 -12.47 1.69
C ASN A 59 5.20 -12.16 1.21
N ALA A 60 5.37 -11.70 -0.04
CA ALA A 60 6.67 -11.30 -0.55
C ALA A 60 7.24 -10.10 0.22
N LEU A 61 6.40 -9.11 0.56
CA LEU A 61 6.77 -7.97 1.41
C LEU A 61 7.15 -8.43 2.83
N GLN A 62 6.37 -9.32 3.45
CA GLN A 62 6.71 -9.84 4.78
C GLN A 62 8.04 -10.59 4.77
N ASN A 63 8.31 -11.38 3.72
CA ASN A 63 9.58 -12.09 3.56
C ASN A 63 10.78 -11.14 3.34
N SER A 64 10.55 -9.94 2.81
CA SER A 64 11.59 -8.89 2.72
C SER A 64 11.72 -8.04 3.99
N GLY A 65 11.00 -8.39 5.06
CA GLY A 65 10.99 -7.66 6.32
C GLY A 65 10.09 -6.42 6.32
N ILE A 66 9.29 -6.22 5.27
CA ILE A 66 8.35 -5.12 5.15
C ILE A 66 6.99 -5.59 5.69
N ASN A 67 6.67 -5.19 6.91
CA ASN A 67 5.36 -5.46 7.49
C ASN A 67 4.37 -4.40 7.02
N HIS A 68 3.34 -4.84 6.30
CA HIS A 68 2.27 -3.95 5.87
C HIS A 68 1.40 -3.57 7.07
N SER A 69 1.47 -2.30 7.51
CA SER A 69 0.61 -1.77 8.56
C SER A 69 -0.56 -1.02 7.95
N TYR A 70 -1.58 -1.74 7.48
CA TYR A 70 -2.86 -1.09 7.20
C TYR A 70 -3.53 -0.69 8.50
N SER A 71 -4.08 0.52 8.54
CA SER A 71 -4.98 0.93 9.60
C SER A 71 -6.19 -0.01 9.59
N ARG A 72 -6.66 -0.44 10.76
CA ARG A 72 -7.84 -1.30 10.84
C ARG A 72 -9.04 -0.58 10.22
N LYS A 73 -9.91 -1.31 9.51
CA LYS A 73 -11.13 -0.75 8.94
C LYS A 73 -11.96 -0.07 10.04
N GLY A 74 -12.29 1.21 9.86
CA GLY A 74 -13.02 2.02 10.85
C GLY A 74 -12.15 2.86 11.79
N HIS A 75 -10.83 2.98 11.56
CA HIS A 75 -9.92 3.81 12.34
C HIS A 75 -9.42 5.04 11.53
N PRO A 76 -10.27 6.06 11.28
CA PRO A 76 -9.87 7.25 10.52
C PRO A 76 -8.79 8.10 11.22
N TYR A 77 -8.63 7.92 12.54
CA TYR A 77 -7.68 8.67 13.35
C TYR A 77 -6.21 8.40 12.99
N ASP A 78 -5.91 7.22 12.44
CA ASP A 78 -4.55 6.87 12.00
C ASP A 78 -4.13 7.73 10.80
N HIS A 79 -5.09 8.06 9.93
CA HIS A 79 -4.87 8.93 8.77
C HIS A 79 -4.98 10.43 9.11
N ALA A 80 -5.71 10.79 10.18
CA ALA A 80 -5.99 12.18 10.54
C ALA A 80 -4.73 13.06 10.68
N ARG A 81 -3.60 12.51 11.14
CA ARG A 81 -2.33 13.26 11.26
C ARG A 81 -1.75 13.63 9.90
N ILE A 82 -1.71 12.70 8.96
CA ILE A 82 -1.15 12.95 7.62
C ILE A 82 -2.10 13.80 6.78
N GLU A 83 -3.42 13.61 6.91
CA GLU A 83 -4.44 14.50 6.34
C GLU A 83 -4.30 15.95 6.82
N SER A 84 -4.09 16.12 8.13
CA SER A 84 -3.86 17.44 8.73
C SER A 84 -2.58 18.07 8.19
N PHE A 85 -1.48 17.30 8.12
CA PHE A 85 -0.23 17.76 7.52
C PHE A 85 -0.42 18.19 6.06
N HIS A 86 -1.09 17.38 5.23
CA HIS A 86 -1.37 17.71 3.84
C HIS A 86 -2.19 18.99 3.68
N SER A 87 -3.17 19.22 4.56
CA SER A 87 -3.96 20.44 4.56
C SER A 87 -3.12 21.66 4.92
N LEU A 88 -2.17 21.51 5.85
CA LEU A 88 -1.28 22.57 6.30
C LEU A 88 -0.26 22.97 5.24
N ILE A 89 0.49 22.01 4.66
CA ILE A 89 1.49 22.33 3.63
C ILE A 89 0.85 22.98 2.40
N LYS A 90 -0.36 22.55 2.03
CA LYS A 90 -1.12 23.18 0.94
C LYS A 90 -1.45 24.64 1.25
N ARG A 91 -2.00 24.88 2.44
CA ARG A 91 -2.45 26.20 2.88
C ARG A 91 -1.29 27.15 3.16
N GLU A 92 -0.21 26.69 3.77
CA GLU A 92 0.87 27.55 4.25
C GLU A 92 1.95 27.82 3.19
N MET A 93 2.11 26.92 2.20
CA MET A 93 3.20 26.99 1.22
C MET A 93 2.70 26.85 -0.22
N ILE A 94 2.06 25.73 -0.58
CA ILE A 94 1.78 25.41 -2.00
C ILE A 94 0.88 26.46 -2.65
N TYR A 95 -0.12 27.00 -1.95
CA TYR A 95 -1.03 28.00 -2.50
C TYR A 95 -0.50 29.44 -2.48
N HIS A 96 0.67 29.68 -1.89
CA HIS A 96 1.25 31.02 -1.74
C HIS A 96 2.47 31.27 -2.63
N GLU A 97 2.96 30.25 -3.34
CA GLU A 97 4.15 30.34 -4.19
C GLU A 97 3.85 29.90 -5.62
N GLU A 98 4.51 30.55 -6.59
CA GLU A 98 4.54 30.11 -7.97
C GLU A 98 5.80 29.29 -8.24
N TYR A 99 5.63 28.05 -8.69
CA TYR A 99 6.72 27.14 -9.01
C TYR A 99 6.92 27.07 -10.53
N ARG A 100 8.17 27.18 -10.99
CA ARG A 100 8.49 27.11 -12.42
C ARG A 100 8.82 25.70 -12.86
N THR A 101 9.38 24.90 -11.97
CA THR A 101 9.80 23.53 -12.22
C THR A 101 9.39 22.58 -11.11
N ILE A 102 9.40 21.28 -11.39
CA ILE A 102 9.17 20.23 -10.38
C ILE A 102 10.28 20.20 -9.33
N ASP A 103 11.51 20.59 -9.69
CA ASP A 103 12.64 20.64 -8.76
C ASP A 103 12.47 21.77 -7.74
N ASP A 104 11.90 22.92 -8.15
CA ASP A 104 11.53 24.00 -7.23
C ASP A 104 10.54 23.50 -6.17
N VAL A 105 9.52 22.74 -6.60
CA VAL A 105 8.54 22.14 -5.68
C VAL A 105 9.23 21.18 -4.71
N ARG A 106 10.15 20.33 -5.19
CA ARG A 106 10.88 19.38 -4.35
C ARG A 106 11.66 20.10 -3.26
N VAL A 107 12.43 21.13 -3.62
CA VAL A 107 13.24 21.89 -2.67
C VAL A 107 12.36 22.59 -1.63
N SER A 108 11.26 23.23 -2.05
CA SER A 108 10.34 23.89 -1.11
C SER A 108 9.66 22.89 -0.18
N VAL A 109 9.22 21.73 -0.68
CA VAL A 109 8.64 20.67 0.15
C VAL A 109 9.66 20.12 1.15
N GLU A 110 10.89 19.85 0.74
CA GLU A 110 11.96 19.38 1.63
C GLU A 110 12.24 20.40 2.75
N TRP A 111 12.33 21.68 2.39
CA TRP A 111 12.49 22.75 3.37
C TRP A 111 11.31 22.82 4.34
N TYR A 112 10.07 22.79 3.84
CA TYR A 112 8.88 22.87 4.67
C TYR A 112 8.76 21.68 5.62
N VAL A 113 9.06 20.46 5.15
CA VAL A 113 9.07 19.25 6.00
C VAL A 113 10.11 19.39 7.10
N ASN A 114 11.31 19.90 6.79
CA ASN A 114 12.35 20.14 7.79
C ASN A 114 11.89 21.17 8.84
N TRP A 115 11.37 22.32 8.39
CA TRP A 115 10.84 23.35 9.29
C TRP A 115 9.67 22.84 10.14
N TYR A 116 8.73 22.11 9.53
CA TYR A 116 7.56 21.54 10.21
C TYR A 116 7.97 20.60 11.36
N ASN A 117 8.99 19.76 11.12
CA ASN A 117 9.45 18.78 12.11
C ASN A 117 10.36 19.37 13.19
N ASN A 118 11.16 20.39 12.87
CA ASN A 118 12.24 20.85 13.75
C ASN A 118 12.05 22.27 14.33
N SER A 119 11.16 23.09 13.75
CA SER A 119 11.12 24.53 14.05
C SER A 119 9.71 25.12 14.16
N ARG A 120 8.67 24.39 13.76
CA ARG A 120 7.30 24.86 13.84
C ARG A 120 6.86 24.96 15.30
N ILE A 121 6.49 26.17 15.72
CA ILE A 121 5.92 26.43 17.04
C ILE A 121 4.58 25.70 17.11
N ASN A 122 4.51 24.68 17.96
CA ASN A 122 3.28 23.97 18.26
C ASN A 122 2.72 24.54 19.58
N SER A 123 1.46 24.95 19.59
CA SER A 123 0.77 25.42 20.79
C SER A 123 0.71 24.38 21.93
N ARG A 124 1.13 23.13 21.67
CA ARG A 124 1.35 22.08 22.68
C ARG A 124 2.69 22.15 23.43
N THR A 125 3.68 22.91 22.96
CA THR A 125 5.03 22.99 23.54
C THR A 125 5.38 24.34 24.16
N ASP A 126 4.49 25.32 24.11
CA ASP A 126 4.74 26.70 24.59
C ASP A 126 4.84 26.85 26.13
N TRP A 127 4.76 25.77 26.92
CA TRP A 127 4.91 25.82 28.38
C TRP A 127 6.20 25.19 28.93
N LEU A 128 7.10 24.68 28.09
CA LEU A 128 8.40 24.17 28.55
C LEU A 128 9.53 24.78 27.75
N GLN A 129 9.74 26.08 27.91
CA GLN A 129 11.08 26.65 27.70
C GLN A 129 11.91 26.32 28.95
N THR A 130 12.78 25.31 28.84
CA THR A 130 13.78 25.00 29.86
C THR A 130 14.78 26.15 29.94
N THR A 131 14.78 26.84 31.08
CA THR A 131 15.94 27.60 31.58
C THR A 131 16.98 26.64 32.12
#